data_AF-A0A918TDK6-F1
#
_entry.id   AF-A0A918TDK6-F1
#
_cell.length_a   1.000
_cell.length_b   1.000
_cell.length_c   1.000
_cell.angle_alpha   90.00
_cell.angle_beta   90.00
_cell.angle_gamma   90.00
#
_symmetry.space_group_name_H-M   'P 1'
#
loop_
_entity.id
_entity.type
_entity.pdbx_description
1 polymer ?
#
loop_
_entity_poly.entity_id
_entity_poly.type
_entity_poly.pdbx_seq_one_letter_code
_entity_poly.pdbx_strand_id
1 'polypeptide(L)'
;MPHRAFALLFLVPLPLLAEVEDDLTLGIETVTGLRSAYNYRGFQLADATLETQIETEISLGEGFALGLVAWHVAESSDDFAETAFGVSLRRDFEEVSLTASLDYHLFSESLFEDGVDLGLKAQWFVDENWDLAAKAHYDFGAEGTYFALEGGWSHPLSEDLFIAAESGISAVGDYYERSGMNDFYGRLSLTYNVNSFLSLTPFAGYSIGLSDDADDEAYAGIWLAVSF
;
A
#
# COMPACT_ATOMS: atom_id res chain seq x y z
N MET A 1 4.93 -3.81 31.85
CA MET A 1 5.13 -2.60 31.03
C MET A 1 4.71 -3.00 29.65
N PRO A 2 3.53 -2.63 29.16
CA PRO A 2 3.01 -3.20 27.92
C PRO A 2 3.73 -2.54 26.73
N HIS A 3 4.32 -3.37 25.88
CA HIS A 3 4.84 -2.96 24.58
C HIS A 3 3.64 -2.67 23.67
N ARG A 4 3.58 -1.44 23.15
CA ARG A 4 2.52 -1.01 22.23
C ARG A 4 2.94 -1.43 20.82
N ALA A 5 2.21 -2.36 20.23
CA ALA A 5 2.35 -2.70 18.82
C ALA A 5 1.70 -1.56 17.99
N PHE A 6 2.51 -0.85 17.22
CA PHE A 6 2.03 0.15 16.26
C PHE A 6 1.59 -0.58 14.98
N ALA A 7 0.31 -0.47 14.62
CA ALA A 7 -0.19 -0.95 13.33
C ALA A 7 0.24 0.05 12.24
N LEU A 8 1.07 -0.41 11.31
CA LEU A 8 1.64 0.38 10.23
C LEU A 8 0.76 0.40 8.98
N LEU A 9 0.26 1.57 8.58
CA LEU A 9 -0.38 1.78 7.28
C LEU A 9 0.61 1.46 6.13
N PHE A 10 0.38 0.36 5.42
CA PHE A 10 0.83 0.17 4.05
C PHE A 10 -0.40 0.22 3.13
N LEU A 11 -0.19 0.49 1.83
CA LEU A 11 -1.24 0.61 0.81
C LEU A 11 -1.94 -0.73 0.47
N VAL A 12 -1.68 -1.76 1.26
CA VAL A 12 -2.32 -3.08 1.33
C VAL A 12 -3.32 -3.04 2.50
N PRO A 13 -4.48 -3.72 2.48
CA PRO A 13 -5.26 -3.86 3.72
C PRO A 13 -4.34 -4.38 4.83
N LEU A 14 -4.41 -3.73 6.00
CA LEU A 14 -3.58 -4.04 7.15
C LEU A 14 -3.72 -5.52 7.53
N PRO A 15 -2.60 -6.24 7.78
CA PRO A 15 -2.67 -7.44 8.58
C PRO A 15 -3.18 -7.10 9.97
N LEU A 16 -4.26 -7.79 10.31
CA LEU A 16 -5.06 -7.62 11.49
C LEU A 16 -4.34 -8.27 12.69
N LEU A 17 -3.39 -7.57 13.32
CA LEU A 17 -2.90 -8.00 14.63
C LEU A 17 -3.90 -7.57 15.70
N ALA A 18 -4.93 -8.40 15.89
CA ALA A 18 -5.61 -8.51 17.17
C ALA A 18 -4.56 -8.76 18.26
N GLU A 19 -4.80 -8.20 19.43
CA GLU A 19 -3.96 -8.29 20.64
C GLU A 19 -3.63 -9.76 21.00
N VAL A 20 -2.59 -10.32 20.40
CA VAL A 20 -1.97 -11.59 20.79
C VAL A 20 -0.76 -11.20 21.62
N GLU A 21 -0.86 -11.45 22.92
CA GLU A 21 0.17 -11.22 23.94
C GLU A 21 1.33 -12.25 23.82
N ASP A 22 1.76 -12.52 22.59
CA ASP A 22 2.92 -13.35 22.25
C ASP A 22 3.60 -12.74 21.01
N ASP A 23 4.93 -12.62 21.04
CA ASP A 23 5.79 -12.20 19.92
C ASP A 23 5.56 -13.14 18.72
N LEU A 24 4.55 -12.86 17.90
CA LEU A 24 4.30 -13.58 16.65
C LEU A 24 5.50 -13.35 15.74
N THR A 25 6.31 -14.41 15.62
CA THR A 25 7.55 -14.40 14.84
C THR A 25 7.26 -14.36 13.33
N LEU A 26 6.06 -14.78 12.93
CA LEU A 26 5.61 -14.90 11.54
C LEU A 26 4.11 -14.59 11.47
N GLY A 27 3.73 -13.68 10.56
CA GLY A 27 2.34 -13.52 10.10
C GLY A 27 2.25 -13.79 8.61
N ILE A 28 1.16 -14.41 8.16
CA ILE A 28 0.86 -14.58 6.72
C ILE A 28 -0.54 -14.01 6.45
N GLU A 29 -0.66 -13.19 5.42
CA GLU A 29 -1.95 -12.67 4.97
C GLU A 29 -2.13 -12.89 3.47
N THR A 30 -3.37 -13.20 3.08
CA THR A 30 -3.80 -13.23 1.69
C THR A 30 -4.94 -12.25 1.50
N VAL A 31 -4.84 -11.42 0.47
CA VAL A 31 -5.82 -10.40 0.13
C VAL A 31 -6.32 -10.65 -1.27
N THR A 32 -7.63 -10.58 -1.48
CA THR A 32 -8.23 -10.54 -2.81
C THR A 32 -9.07 -9.29 -2.96
N GLY A 33 -8.89 -8.56 -4.05
CA GLY A 33 -9.51 -7.27 -4.30
C GLY A 33 -10.23 -7.18 -5.62
N LEU A 34 -11.37 -6.49 -5.63
CA LEU A 34 -12.00 -5.98 -6.85
C LEU A 34 -12.00 -4.45 -6.79
N ARG A 35 -11.61 -3.79 -7.88
CA ARG A 35 -11.61 -2.33 -7.97
C ARG A 35 -12.09 -1.88 -9.35
N SER A 36 -12.68 -0.69 -9.43
CA SER A 36 -13.22 -0.12 -10.67
C SER A 36 -12.15 0.46 -11.60
N ALA A 37 -11.01 0.85 -11.06
CA ALA A 37 -9.83 1.29 -11.79
C ALA A 37 -8.58 0.96 -10.98
N TYR A 38 -7.48 0.62 -11.66
CA TYR A 38 -6.17 0.38 -11.07
C TYR A 38 -5.27 1.59 -11.31
N ASN A 39 -5.15 2.42 -10.28
CA ASN A 39 -4.25 3.56 -10.26
C ASN A 39 -2.95 3.22 -9.51
N TYR A 40 -1.82 3.47 -10.14
CA TYR A 40 -0.50 3.31 -9.56
C TYR A 40 0.32 4.58 -9.79
N ARG A 41 0.72 5.25 -8.69
CA ARG A 41 1.55 6.48 -8.71
C ARG A 41 1.00 7.60 -9.62
N GLY A 42 -0.32 7.79 -9.65
CA GLY A 42 -0.97 8.81 -10.49
C GLY A 42 -1.13 8.42 -11.96
N PHE A 43 -0.95 7.14 -12.31
CA PHE A 43 -1.26 6.58 -13.62
C PHE A 43 -2.36 5.54 -13.49
N GLN A 44 -3.43 5.69 -14.25
CA GLN A 44 -4.41 4.62 -14.44
C GLN A 44 -3.83 3.60 -15.41
N LEU A 45 -3.57 2.40 -14.91
CA LEU A 45 -2.98 1.32 -15.71
C LEU A 45 -4.02 0.37 -16.27
N ALA A 46 -5.18 0.28 -15.63
CA ALA A 46 -6.31 -0.55 -16.08
C ALA A 46 -7.63 -0.07 -15.48
N ASP A 47 -8.74 -0.49 -16.07
CA ASP A 47 -10.08 -0.29 -15.52
C ASP A 47 -10.39 -1.38 -14.48
N ALA A 48 -11.51 -2.09 -14.61
CA ALA A 48 -12.00 -2.99 -13.59
C ALA A 48 -11.08 -4.22 -13.44
N THR A 49 -10.31 -4.25 -12.35
CA THR A 49 -9.33 -5.30 -12.07
C THR A 49 -9.71 -6.20 -10.89
N LEU A 50 -9.21 -7.43 -10.98
CA LEU A 50 -9.12 -8.38 -9.88
C LEU A 50 -7.65 -8.46 -9.43
N GLU A 51 -7.43 -8.34 -8.13
CA GLU A 51 -6.13 -8.43 -7.50
C GLU A 51 -6.09 -9.59 -6.52
N THR A 52 -4.96 -10.29 -6.45
CA THR A 52 -4.64 -11.19 -5.34
C THR A 52 -3.23 -10.94 -4.87
N GLN A 53 -3.06 -10.78 -3.57
CA GLN A 53 -1.79 -10.60 -2.90
C GLN A 53 -1.61 -11.64 -1.81
N ILE A 54 -0.38 -12.10 -1.63
CA ILE A 54 0.06 -12.81 -0.43
C ILE A 54 1.24 -12.08 0.17
N GLU A 55 1.23 -11.91 1.47
CA GLU A 55 2.32 -11.29 2.20
C GLU A 55 2.69 -12.08 3.46
N THR A 56 3.93 -11.91 3.88
CA THR A 56 4.40 -12.43 5.15
C THR A 56 5.40 -11.47 5.77
N GLU A 57 5.32 -11.32 7.09
CA GLU A 57 6.26 -10.55 7.89
C GLU A 57 6.94 -11.46 8.90
N ILE A 58 8.27 -11.31 9.01
CA ILE A 58 9.12 -12.04 9.94
C ILE A 58 9.78 -11.03 10.88
N SER A 59 9.49 -11.13 12.18
CA SER A 59 10.19 -10.34 13.19
C SER A 59 11.62 -10.85 13.35
N LEU A 60 12.61 -9.96 13.19
CA LEU A 60 14.04 -10.28 13.31
C LEU A 60 14.61 -9.92 14.70
N GLY A 61 13.82 -9.27 15.55
CA GLY A 61 14.22 -8.75 16.85
C GLY A 61 14.81 -7.34 16.79
N GLU A 62 14.97 -6.70 17.95
CA GLU A 62 15.51 -5.33 18.10
C GLU A 62 14.77 -4.26 17.27
N GLY A 63 13.47 -4.47 17.03
CA GLY A 63 12.63 -3.59 16.21
C GLY A 63 12.82 -3.78 14.71
N PHE A 64 13.51 -4.83 14.24
CA PHE A 64 13.60 -5.14 12.82
C PHE A 64 12.54 -6.16 12.39
N ALA A 65 12.01 -5.97 11.18
CA ALA A 65 11.12 -6.92 10.51
C ALA A 65 11.49 -7.06 9.03
N LEU A 66 11.40 -8.28 8.51
CA LEU A 66 11.55 -8.62 7.09
C LEU A 66 10.17 -8.91 6.51
N GLY A 67 9.75 -8.15 5.50
CA GLY A 67 8.54 -8.40 4.74
C GLY A 67 8.83 -9.08 3.41
N LEU A 68 7.97 -10.00 3.00
CA LEU A 68 7.91 -10.57 1.65
C LEU A 68 6.49 -10.42 1.13
N VAL A 69 6.34 -10.02 -0.11
CA VAL A 69 5.04 -9.86 -0.75
C VAL A 69 5.08 -10.37 -2.18
N ALA A 70 3.98 -10.93 -2.66
CA ALA A 70 3.76 -11.19 -4.06
C ALA A 70 2.32 -10.85 -4.40
N TRP A 71 2.11 -10.19 -5.53
CA TRP A 71 0.77 -9.86 -5.99
C TRP A 71 0.61 -10.06 -7.49
N HIS A 72 -0.64 -10.24 -7.88
CA HIS A 72 -1.07 -10.34 -9.27
C HIS A 72 -2.35 -9.53 -9.44
N VAL A 73 -2.35 -8.62 -10.41
CA VAL A 73 -3.50 -7.82 -10.82
C VAL A 73 -3.78 -8.13 -12.28
N ALA A 74 -5.04 -8.35 -12.62
CA ALA A 74 -5.47 -8.54 -13.99
C ALA A 74 -6.76 -7.78 -14.26
N GLU A 75 -6.85 -7.20 -15.45
CA GLU A 75 -8.07 -6.59 -15.93
C GLU A 75 -9.10 -7.65 -16.34
N SER A 76 -10.37 -7.36 -16.10
CA SER A 76 -11.46 -8.30 -16.39
C SER A 76 -11.88 -8.33 -17.86
N SER A 77 -11.61 -7.27 -18.62
CA SER A 77 -12.11 -7.04 -19.98
C SER A 77 -11.04 -6.87 -21.06
N ASP A 78 -9.79 -6.65 -20.67
CA ASP A 78 -8.65 -6.41 -21.57
C ASP A 78 -7.43 -7.24 -21.14
N ASP A 79 -6.32 -7.05 -21.84
CA ASP A 79 -5.10 -7.84 -21.71
C ASP A 79 -4.10 -7.29 -20.67
N PHE A 80 -4.45 -6.22 -19.92
CA PHE A 80 -3.58 -5.71 -18.84
C PHE A 80 -3.40 -6.74 -17.74
N ALA A 81 -2.15 -6.96 -17.35
CA ALA A 81 -1.82 -7.66 -16.13
C ALA A 81 -0.51 -7.15 -15.52
N GLU A 82 -0.43 -7.22 -14.20
CA GLU A 82 0.79 -7.02 -13.43
C GLU A 82 1.02 -8.23 -12.54
N THR A 83 2.26 -8.70 -12.48
CA THR A 83 2.72 -9.63 -11.44
C THR A 83 3.97 -9.07 -10.81
N ALA A 84 4.03 -9.03 -9.49
CA ALA A 84 5.18 -8.48 -8.81
C ALA A 84 5.52 -9.21 -7.52
N PHE A 85 6.79 -9.05 -7.12
CA PHE A 85 7.39 -9.67 -5.95
C PHE A 85 8.22 -8.64 -5.22
N GLY A 86 8.01 -8.52 -3.92
CA GLY A 86 8.65 -7.54 -3.06
C GLY A 86 9.37 -8.16 -1.88
N VAL A 87 10.48 -7.53 -1.48
CA VAL A 87 11.14 -7.74 -0.19
C VAL A 87 11.32 -6.39 0.48
N SER A 88 11.05 -6.32 1.78
CA SER A 88 11.24 -5.11 2.56
C SER A 88 11.95 -5.38 3.89
N LEU A 89 12.77 -4.43 4.31
CA LEU A 89 13.36 -4.41 5.64
C LEU A 89 12.82 -3.18 6.38
N ARG A 90 12.07 -3.41 7.45
CA ARG A 90 11.58 -2.37 8.35
C ARG A 90 12.42 -2.32 9.62
N ARG A 91 12.62 -1.10 10.13
CA ARG A 91 13.11 -0.84 11.48
C ARG A 91 12.16 0.12 12.18
N ASP A 92 11.65 -0.33 13.32
CA ASP A 92 10.76 0.42 14.18
C ASP A 92 11.54 1.07 15.33
N PHE A 93 11.32 2.36 15.50
CA PHE A 93 11.68 3.17 16.66
C PHE A 93 10.40 3.49 17.44
N GLU A 94 10.49 4.30 18.50
CA GLU A 94 9.33 4.59 19.36
C GLU A 94 8.15 5.25 18.61
N GLU A 95 8.43 6.28 17.82
CA GLU A 95 7.40 7.02 17.07
C GLU A 95 7.67 7.01 15.56
N VAL A 96 8.73 6.34 15.11
CA VAL A 96 9.17 6.38 13.70
C VAL A 96 9.45 4.98 13.20
N SER A 97 9.02 4.69 11.99
CA SER A 97 9.42 3.49 11.25
C SER A 97 10.14 3.86 9.97
N LEU A 98 11.24 3.17 9.69
CA LEU A 98 11.98 3.29 8.44
C LEU A 98 11.89 1.97 7.68
N THR A 99 11.54 2.03 6.40
CA THR A 99 11.46 0.86 5.52
C THR A 99 12.29 1.08 4.26
N ALA A 100 13.05 0.07 3.87
CA ALA A 100 13.63 -0.05 2.54
C ALA A 100 12.99 -1.23 1.82
N SER A 101 12.63 -1.08 0.56
CA SER A 101 12.02 -2.14 -0.26
C SER A 101 12.72 -2.31 -1.60
N LEU A 102 12.63 -3.53 -2.12
CA LEU A 102 12.95 -3.88 -3.49
C LEU A 102 11.79 -4.69 -4.04
N ASP A 103 11.17 -4.17 -5.10
CA ASP A 103 10.02 -4.77 -5.75
C ASP A 103 10.39 -5.04 -7.21
N TYR A 104 10.02 -6.21 -7.75
CA TYR A 104 10.21 -6.55 -9.16
C TYR A 104 8.86 -6.73 -9.82
N HIS A 105 8.63 -5.97 -10.89
CA HIS A 105 7.36 -5.92 -11.61
C HIS A 105 7.48 -6.54 -13.00
N LEU A 106 6.45 -7.27 -13.38
CA LEU A 106 6.22 -7.82 -14.71
C LEU A 106 4.86 -7.33 -15.19
N PHE A 107 4.84 -6.61 -16.30
CA PHE A 107 3.65 -6.04 -16.90
C PHE A 107 3.33 -6.70 -18.25
N SER A 108 2.05 -6.76 -18.56
CA SER A 108 1.49 -7.12 -19.86
C SER A 108 0.53 -6.02 -20.27
N GLU A 109 0.63 -5.56 -21.53
CA GLU A 109 -0.24 -4.52 -22.10
C GLU A 109 -0.40 -3.31 -21.16
N SER A 110 0.73 -2.75 -20.74
CA SER A 110 0.82 -1.63 -19.80
C SER A 110 1.62 -0.48 -20.41
N LEU A 111 1.37 0.73 -19.92
CA LEU A 111 2.26 1.88 -20.12
C LEU A 111 3.61 1.69 -19.41
N PHE A 112 3.63 0.82 -18.39
CA PHE A 112 4.79 0.60 -17.55
C PHE A 112 5.66 -0.53 -18.07
N GLU A 113 6.97 -0.40 -17.88
CA GLU A 113 7.96 -1.38 -18.26
C GLU A 113 8.30 -2.31 -17.09
N ASP A 114 8.64 -3.57 -17.40
CA ASP A 114 9.16 -4.52 -16.44
C ASP A 114 10.42 -3.96 -15.77
N GLY A 115 10.53 -4.11 -14.45
CA GLY A 115 11.62 -3.44 -13.76
C GLY A 115 11.71 -3.75 -12.29
N VAL A 116 12.85 -3.37 -11.72
CA VAL A 116 13.03 -3.31 -10.27
C VAL A 116 12.64 -1.91 -9.81
N ASP A 117 11.96 -1.80 -8.68
CA ASP A 117 11.69 -0.56 -7.96
C ASP A 117 12.40 -0.61 -6.61
N LEU A 118 13.21 0.41 -6.32
CA LEU A 118 13.88 0.58 -5.04
C LEU A 118 13.14 1.65 -4.23
N GLY A 119 12.54 1.24 -3.10
CA GLY A 119 11.76 2.12 -2.25
C GLY A 119 12.44 2.45 -0.92
N LEU A 120 12.21 3.68 -0.45
CA LEU A 120 12.47 4.13 0.91
C LEU A 120 11.21 4.81 1.47
N LYS A 121 10.84 4.45 2.70
CA LYS A 121 9.74 5.07 3.43
C LYS A 121 10.20 5.45 4.84
N ALA A 122 9.84 6.65 5.28
CA ALA A 122 9.89 7.07 6.67
C ALA A 122 8.48 7.42 7.12
N GLN A 123 8.02 6.81 8.21
CA GLN A 123 6.70 7.04 8.78
C GLN A 123 6.84 7.53 10.21
N TRP A 124 6.10 8.57 10.57
CA TRP A 124 6.05 9.14 11.91
C TRP A 124 4.63 9.00 12.45
N PHE A 125 4.50 8.31 13.59
CA PHE A 125 3.24 8.15 14.32
C PHE A 125 3.07 9.35 15.25
N VAL A 126 2.19 10.27 14.86
CA VAL A 126 1.94 11.50 15.61
C VAL A 126 1.17 11.19 16.89
N ASP A 127 0.17 10.31 16.78
CA ASP A 127 -0.58 9.74 17.88
C ASP A 127 -1.15 8.37 17.50
N GLU A 128 -2.09 7.84 18.28
CA GLU A 128 -2.71 6.53 18.05
C GLU A 128 -3.63 6.48 16.81
N ASN A 129 -4.07 7.63 16.30
CA ASN A 129 -4.98 7.73 15.16
C ASN A 129 -4.31 8.36 13.93
N TRP A 130 -3.21 9.10 14.08
CA TRP A 130 -2.57 9.87 13.01
C TRP A 130 -1.13 9.47 12.75
N ASP A 131 -0.79 9.37 11.48
CA ASP A 131 0.57 9.20 11.01
C ASP A 131 0.87 10.05 9.76
N LEU A 132 2.16 10.29 9.54
CA LEU A 132 2.68 10.98 8.36
C LEU A 132 3.77 10.13 7.73
N ALA A 133 3.78 10.01 6.41
CA ALA A 133 4.80 9.26 5.69
C ALA A 133 5.47 10.09 4.59
N ALA A 134 6.76 9.86 4.41
CA ALA A 134 7.52 10.31 3.25
C ALA A 134 8.07 9.09 2.50
N LYS A 135 7.86 9.06 1.19
CA LYS A 135 8.29 7.98 0.29
C LYS A 135 9.20 8.52 -0.80
N ALA A 136 10.20 7.73 -1.17
CA ALA A 136 11.06 7.97 -2.30
C ALA A 136 11.34 6.64 -3.00
N HIS A 137 11.16 6.61 -4.31
CA HIS A 137 11.35 5.44 -5.13
C HIS A 137 12.23 5.78 -6.33
N TYR A 138 13.07 4.83 -6.72
CA TYR A 138 13.73 4.82 -8.02
C TYR A 138 13.29 3.56 -8.76
N ASP A 139 12.62 3.77 -9.89
CA ASP A 139 12.07 2.73 -10.74
C ASP A 139 13.00 2.53 -11.93
N PHE A 140 13.58 1.34 -12.04
CA PHE A 140 14.51 1.00 -13.12
C PHE A 140 13.79 0.72 -14.44
N GLY A 141 12.50 0.38 -14.44
CA GLY A 141 11.70 0.27 -15.67
C GLY A 141 11.39 1.64 -16.24
N ALA A 142 11.06 2.60 -15.38
CA ALA A 142 10.83 3.99 -15.79
C ALA A 142 12.13 4.79 -16.05
N GLU A 143 13.28 4.30 -15.56
CA GLU A 143 14.51 5.07 -15.36
C GLU A 143 14.28 6.40 -14.61
N GLY A 144 13.34 6.39 -13.67
CA GLY A 144 12.76 7.60 -13.08
C GLY A 144 12.60 7.52 -11.57
N THR A 145 12.23 8.65 -10.98
CA THR A 145 12.00 8.79 -9.54
C THR A 145 10.55 9.15 -9.22
N TYR A 146 10.06 8.64 -8.10
CA TYR A 146 8.76 8.99 -7.52
C TYR A 146 8.94 9.38 -6.05
N PHE A 147 8.30 10.46 -5.64
CA PHE A 147 8.29 10.95 -4.26
C PHE A 147 6.87 11.20 -3.81
N ALA A 148 6.57 10.91 -2.55
CA ALA A 148 5.28 11.25 -1.96
C ALA A 148 5.39 11.68 -0.51
N LEU A 149 4.46 12.55 -0.12
CA LEU A 149 4.14 12.86 1.27
C LEU A 149 2.68 12.49 1.53
N GLU A 150 2.44 11.74 2.59
CA GLU A 150 1.12 11.20 2.93
C GLU A 150 0.77 11.47 4.38
N GLY A 151 -0.53 11.62 4.65
CA GLY A 151 -1.10 11.60 5.98
C GLY A 151 -2.15 10.51 6.08
N GLY A 152 -2.02 9.70 7.13
CA GLY A 152 -2.96 8.66 7.51
C GLY A 152 -3.77 9.07 8.73
N TRP A 153 -5.06 8.73 8.71
CA TRP A 153 -5.94 8.77 9.87
C TRP A 153 -6.71 7.46 9.98
N SER A 154 -6.82 6.91 11.18
CA SER A 154 -7.68 5.75 11.43
C SER A 154 -8.37 5.85 12.78
N HIS A 155 -9.53 5.21 12.91
CA HIS A 155 -10.28 5.16 14.16
C HIS A 155 -11.15 3.91 14.25
N PRO A 156 -11.17 3.19 15.39
CA PRO A 156 -12.13 2.12 15.63
C PRO A 156 -13.53 2.72 15.87
N LEU A 157 -14.53 2.23 15.14
CA LEU A 157 -15.94 2.55 15.37
C LEU A 157 -16.60 1.57 16.35
N SER A 158 -16.09 0.35 16.41
CA SER A 158 -16.45 -0.70 17.37
C SER A 158 -15.32 -1.74 17.47
N GLU A 159 -15.53 -2.83 18.20
CA GLU A 159 -14.56 -3.93 18.30
C GLU A 159 -14.26 -4.59 16.93
N ASP A 160 -15.25 -4.65 16.03
CA ASP A 160 -15.13 -5.33 14.73
C ASP A 160 -15.16 -4.37 13.53
N LEU A 161 -15.20 -3.04 13.75
CA LEU A 161 -15.41 -2.07 12.68
C LEU A 161 -14.44 -0.89 12.79
N PHE A 162 -13.70 -0.62 11.72
CA PHE A 162 -12.62 0.36 11.68
C PHE A 162 -12.79 1.26 10.45
N ILE A 163 -12.61 2.57 10.62
CA ILE A 163 -12.57 3.53 9.52
C ILE A 163 -11.15 4.05 9.36
N ALA A 164 -10.69 4.22 8.11
CA ALA A 164 -9.41 4.83 7.82
C ALA A 164 -9.50 5.75 6.60
N ALA A 165 -8.71 6.81 6.62
CA ALA A 165 -8.52 7.74 5.53
C ALA A 165 -7.02 7.95 5.30
N GLU A 166 -6.60 7.97 4.05
CA GLU A 166 -5.24 8.33 3.65
C GLU A 166 -5.33 9.38 2.55
N SER A 167 -4.42 10.35 2.56
CA SER A 167 -4.26 11.28 1.46
C SER A 167 -2.81 11.70 1.30
N GLY A 168 -2.39 11.94 0.07
CA GLY A 168 -1.02 12.34 -0.22
C GLY A 168 -0.90 13.23 -1.44
N ILE A 169 0.29 13.80 -1.57
CA ILE A 169 0.73 14.55 -2.74
C ILE A 169 2.03 13.93 -3.23
N SER A 170 2.17 13.79 -4.55
CA SER A 170 3.36 13.21 -5.15
C SER A 170 4.04 14.12 -6.17
N ALA A 171 5.30 13.80 -6.42
CA ALA A 171 6.10 14.39 -7.48
C ALA A 171 6.96 13.30 -8.14
N VAL A 172 7.24 13.48 -9.43
CA VAL A 172 8.06 12.57 -10.23
C VAL A 172 9.23 13.30 -10.89
N GLY A 173 10.27 12.54 -11.22
CA GLY A 173 11.39 13.02 -12.04
C GLY A 173 11.72 11.98 -13.10
N ASP A 174 11.52 12.38 -14.36
CA ASP A 174 11.72 11.56 -15.57
C ASP A 174 11.00 10.20 -15.49
N TYR A 175 9.77 10.20 -14.98
CA TYR A 175 8.98 8.98 -14.73
C TYR A 175 7.89 8.85 -15.79
N TYR A 176 8.07 7.92 -16.75
CA TYR A 176 7.16 7.73 -17.90
C TYR A 176 6.74 9.05 -18.57
N GLU A 177 7.73 9.81 -19.03
CA GLU A 177 7.58 11.11 -19.69
C GLU A 177 7.03 12.25 -18.80
N ARG A 178 6.81 12.02 -17.51
CA ARG A 178 6.37 13.05 -16.55
C ARG A 178 7.49 13.52 -15.62
N SER A 179 7.47 14.82 -15.31
CA SER A 179 8.39 15.46 -14.37
C SER A 179 7.69 16.61 -13.62
N GLY A 180 7.94 16.73 -12.32
CA GLY A 180 7.36 17.76 -11.46
C GLY A 180 6.27 17.21 -10.53
N MET A 181 5.33 18.06 -10.13
CA MET A 181 4.19 17.65 -9.30
C MET A 181 3.30 16.71 -10.11
N ASN A 182 2.90 15.59 -9.52
CA ASN A 182 2.27 14.50 -10.26
C ASN A 182 0.76 14.42 -9.95
N ASP A 183 0.40 14.05 -8.73
CA ASP A 183 -1.01 13.96 -8.32
C ASP A 183 -1.24 14.31 -6.84
N PHE A 184 -2.49 14.65 -6.53
CA PHE A 184 -3.05 14.67 -5.18
C PHE A 184 -4.07 13.55 -5.07
N TYR A 185 -3.85 12.62 -4.16
CA TYR A 185 -4.63 11.39 -4.08
C TYR A 185 -5.13 11.14 -2.66
N GLY A 186 -6.07 10.21 -2.55
CA GLY A 186 -6.53 9.72 -1.28
C GLY A 186 -7.53 8.59 -1.37
N ARG A 187 -7.81 7.99 -0.22
CA ARG A 187 -8.74 6.87 -0.06
C ARG A 187 -9.41 6.92 1.30
N LEU A 188 -10.70 6.59 1.32
CA LEU A 188 -11.46 6.28 2.52
C LEU A 188 -11.82 4.78 2.49
N SER A 189 -11.61 4.09 3.59
CA SER A 189 -11.93 2.67 3.75
C SER A 189 -12.70 2.39 5.04
N LEU A 190 -13.50 1.32 5.02
CA LEU A 190 -14.23 0.83 6.16
C LEU A 190 -13.99 -0.68 6.28
N THR A 191 -13.23 -1.11 7.27
CA THR A 191 -12.89 -2.52 7.50
C THR A 191 -13.86 -3.12 8.51
N TYR A 192 -14.53 -4.21 8.12
CA TYR A 192 -15.35 -5.04 9.00
C TYR A 192 -14.70 -6.41 9.22
N ASN A 193 -14.40 -6.73 10.47
CA ASN A 193 -13.87 -8.03 10.86
C ASN A 193 -15.02 -9.01 11.03
N VAL A 194 -15.12 -9.95 10.09
CA VAL A 194 -16.14 -11.01 10.15
C VAL A 194 -15.84 -11.95 11.31
N ASN A 195 -14.54 -12.20 11.54
CA ASN A 195 -14.00 -12.92 12.68
C ASN A 195 -12.49 -12.59 12.81
N SER A 196 -11.76 -13.34 13.65
CA SER A 196 -10.33 -13.10 13.93
C SER A 196 -9.37 -13.32 12.76
N PHE A 197 -9.81 -13.96 11.67
CA PHE A 197 -8.95 -14.28 10.53
C PHE A 197 -9.51 -13.79 9.20
N LEU A 198 -10.71 -13.19 9.17
CA LEU A 198 -11.40 -12.79 7.95
C LEU A 198 -11.93 -11.37 8.09
N SER A 199 -11.52 -10.49 7.18
CA SER A 199 -12.01 -9.11 7.12
C SER A 199 -12.46 -8.71 5.71
N LEU A 200 -13.36 -7.73 5.67
CA LEU A 200 -13.92 -7.16 4.46
C LEU A 200 -13.77 -5.65 4.49
N THR A 201 -13.19 -5.07 3.44
CA THR A 201 -12.84 -3.65 3.39
C THR A 201 -13.32 -3.01 2.09
N PRO A 202 -14.57 -2.50 2.02
CA PRO A 202 -14.95 -1.54 1.00
C PRO A 202 -14.13 -0.25 1.10
N PHE A 203 -13.85 0.35 -0.05
CA PHE A 203 -13.15 1.62 -0.14
C PHE A 203 -13.59 2.45 -1.34
N ALA A 204 -13.33 3.75 -1.26
CA ALA A 204 -13.42 4.69 -2.36
C ALA A 204 -12.21 5.63 -2.32
N GLY A 205 -11.66 5.97 -3.47
CA GLY A 205 -10.49 6.82 -3.59
C GLY A 205 -10.53 7.71 -4.81
N TYR A 206 -9.54 8.59 -4.88
CA TYR A 206 -9.34 9.54 -5.96
C TYR A 206 -7.85 9.75 -6.22
N SER A 207 -7.53 10.21 -7.43
CA SER A 207 -6.25 10.78 -7.82
C SER A 207 -6.56 11.97 -8.73
N ILE A 208 -6.04 13.15 -8.39
CA ILE A 208 -6.27 14.40 -9.13
C ILE A 208 -4.93 14.83 -9.70
N GLY A 209 -4.85 14.94 -11.02
CA GLY A 209 -3.64 15.34 -11.73
C GLY A 209 -3.22 16.76 -11.33
N LEU A 210 -1.94 16.94 -11.00
CA LEU A 210 -1.35 18.26 -10.70
C LEU A 210 -0.51 18.82 -11.84
N SER A 211 -0.37 18.06 -12.93
CA SER A 211 0.28 18.46 -14.17
C SER A 211 -0.70 18.35 -15.34
N ASP A 212 -0.44 19.08 -16.43
CA ASP A 212 -1.33 19.15 -17.60
C ASP A 212 -1.50 17.78 -18.30
N ASP A 213 -0.58 16.85 -18.07
CA ASP A 213 -0.54 15.51 -18.69
C ASP A 213 -1.08 14.41 -17.74
N ALA A 214 -1.59 14.77 -16.56
CA ALA A 214 -2.14 13.85 -15.57
C ALA A 214 -3.67 13.91 -15.56
N ASP A 215 -4.31 12.74 -15.60
CA ASP A 215 -5.77 12.62 -15.56
C ASP A 215 -6.31 12.65 -14.13
N ASP A 216 -7.57 13.06 -14.00
CA ASP A 216 -8.34 12.96 -12.77
C ASP A 216 -9.12 11.65 -12.77
N GLU A 217 -9.00 10.88 -11.69
CA GLU A 217 -9.61 9.57 -11.57
C GLU A 217 -10.29 9.38 -10.20
N ALA A 218 -11.41 8.67 -10.20
CA ALA A 218 -12.14 8.29 -8.99
C ALA A 218 -12.52 6.82 -9.06
N TYR A 219 -12.18 6.07 -8.02
CA TYR A 219 -12.31 4.62 -8.03
C TYR A 219 -12.91 4.11 -6.73
N ALA A 220 -13.47 2.91 -6.79
CA ALA A 220 -13.99 2.21 -5.62
C ALA A 220 -13.71 0.72 -5.74
N GLY A 221 -13.75 0.04 -4.60
CA GLY A 221 -13.47 -1.37 -4.57
C GLY A 221 -13.80 -2.02 -3.24
N ILE A 222 -13.44 -3.28 -3.16
CA ILE A 222 -13.58 -4.10 -1.96
C ILE A 222 -12.41 -5.06 -1.87
N TRP A 223 -11.86 -5.19 -0.67
CA TRP A 223 -10.89 -6.22 -0.32
C TRP A 223 -11.47 -7.24 0.62
N LEU A 224 -11.06 -8.48 0.44
CA LEU A 224 -11.26 -9.60 1.35
C LEU A 224 -9.89 -10.07 1.83
N ALA A 225 -9.60 -9.97 3.12
CA ALA A 225 -8.33 -10.41 3.68
C ALA A 225 -8.52 -11.66 4.56
N VAL A 226 -7.56 -12.57 4.49
CA VAL A 226 -7.46 -13.79 5.29
C VAL A 226 -6.09 -13.86 5.94
N SER A 227 -6.05 -13.83 7.28
CA SER A 227 -4.80 -13.84 8.06
C SER A 227 -4.60 -15.20 8.76
N PHE A 228 -3.37 -15.70 8.80
CA PHE A 228 -2.99 -17.02 9.34
C PHE A 228 -1.92 -16.93 10.43
#